data_AF-A0A952L7B9-F1
#
_entry.id   AF-A0A952L7B9-F1
#
_cell.length_a   1.000
_cell.length_b   1.000
_cell.length_c   1.000
_cell.angle_alpha   90.00
_cell.angle_beta   90.00
_cell.angle_gamma   90.00
#
_symmetry.space_group_name_H-M   'P 1'
#
loop_
_entity.id
_entity.type
_entity.pdbx_description
1 polymer ?
#
loop_
_entity_poly.entity_id
_entity_poly.type
_entity_poly.pdbx_seq_one_letter_code
_entity_poly.pdbx_strand_id
1 'polypeptide(L)'
;MLQALEGQGRAADPHQYQLLVGKLAASLNEHQGHEALPALLDHFPAAAEVYENLQYAHAGLCRAPLEMSLNSELAARELLGRVRRG
;
A
#
# COMPACT_ATOMS: atom_id res chain seq x y z
N MET A 1 -8.51 -3.73 11.11
CA MET A 1 -9.40 -4.61 10.32
C MET A 1 -8.81 -4.94 8.96
N LEU A 2 -8.39 -3.95 8.14
CA LEU A 2 -7.72 -4.21 6.86
C LEU A 2 -6.47 -5.11 7.03
N GLN A 3 -5.60 -4.78 8.00
CA GLN A 3 -4.43 -5.62 8.34
C GLN A 3 -4.77 -7.08 8.67
N ALA A 4 -5.93 -7.32 9.28
CA ALA A 4 -6.36 -8.68 9.62
C ALA A 4 -6.86 -9.45 8.40
N LEU A 5 -7.46 -8.76 7.42
CA LEU A 5 -7.90 -9.36 6.15
C LEU A 5 -6.70 -9.70 5.25
N GLU A 6 -5.72 -8.81 5.18
CA GLU A 6 -4.44 -9.02 4.47
C GLU A 6 -3.70 -10.26 5.01
N GLY A 7 -3.58 -10.39 6.33
CA GLY A 7 -2.92 -11.54 6.96
C GLY A 7 -3.69 -12.87 6.89
N GLN A 8 -4.99 -12.84 6.56
CA GLN A 8 -5.81 -14.05 6.51
C GLN A 8 -5.74 -14.80 5.16
N GLY A 9 -5.17 -14.20 4.10
CA GLY A 9 -4.87 -14.85 2.81
C GLY A 9 -6.06 -15.51 2.09
N ARG A 10 -7.26 -15.46 2.67
CA ARG A 10 -8.48 -16.09 2.18
C ARG A 10 -9.29 -15.01 1.48
N ALA A 11 -9.72 -15.28 0.26
CA ALA A 11 -10.44 -14.37 -0.63
C ALA A 11 -11.47 -13.53 0.16
N ALA A 12 -11.04 -12.35 0.62
CA ALA A 12 -11.94 -11.38 1.18
C ALA A 12 -12.91 -11.02 0.06
N ASP A 13 -14.20 -10.94 0.38
CA ASP A 13 -15.19 -10.50 -0.59
C ASP A 13 -14.70 -9.16 -1.21
N PRO A 14 -14.52 -9.07 -2.53
CA PRO A 14 -13.92 -7.90 -3.16
C PRO A 14 -14.67 -6.59 -2.84
N HIS A 15 -15.99 -6.66 -2.66
CA HIS A 15 -16.79 -5.51 -2.26
C HIS A 15 -16.51 -5.09 -0.81
N GLN A 16 -16.39 -6.04 0.11
CA GLN A 16 -16.02 -5.73 1.50
C GLN A 16 -14.63 -5.10 1.59
N TYR A 17 -13.68 -5.59 0.81
CA TYR A 17 -12.35 -5.01 0.72
C TYR A 17 -12.40 -3.56 0.22
N GLN A 18 -13.09 -3.31 -0.90
CA GLN A 18 -13.25 -1.97 -1.46
C GLN A 18 -13.94 -0.99 -0.49
N LEU A 19 -14.98 -1.43 0.21
CA LEU A 19 -15.66 -0.62 1.22
C LEU A 19 -14.74 -0.27 2.40
N LEU A 20 -13.92 -1.21 2.86
CA LEU A 20 -12.98 -0.98 3.95
C LEU A 20 -11.86 -0.03 3.55
N VAL A 21 -11.27 -0.22 2.36
CA VAL A 21 -10.27 0.71 1.82
C VAL A 21 -10.87 2.11 1.65
N GLY A 22 -12.09 2.23 1.11
CA GLY A 22 -12.75 3.52 0.95
C GLY A 22 -13.00 4.26 2.27
N LYS A 23 -13.47 3.55 3.30
CA LYS A 23 -13.67 4.13 4.64
C LYS A 23 -12.35 4.53 5.30
N LEU A 24 -11.33 3.68 5.17
CA LEU A 24 -10.00 3.97 5.68
C LEU A 24 -9.39 5.20 5.00
N ALA A 25 -9.52 5.28 3.67
CA ALA A 25 -9.05 6.41 2.89
C ALA A 25 -9.69 7.73 3.31
N ALA A 26 -11.01 7.74 3.53
CA ALA A 26 -11.71 8.93 4.02
C ALA A 26 -11.17 9.39 5.38
N SER A 27 -11.05 8.48 6.34
CA SER A 27 -10.55 8.80 7.68
C SER A 27 -9.08 9.25 7.68
N LEU A 28 -8.24 8.64 6.85
CA LEU A 28 -6.85 9.05 6.68
C LEU A 28 -6.73 10.47 6.11
N ASN A 29 -7.61 10.84 5.17
CA ASN A 29 -7.62 12.16 4.55
C ASN A 29 -8.09 13.24 5.54
N GLU A 30 -9.11 12.93 6.37
CA GLU A 30 -9.58 13.80 7.45
C GLU A 30 -8.49 14.08 8.51
N HIS A 31 -7.56 13.14 8.72
CA HIS A 31 -6.54 13.20 9.76
C HIS A 31 -5.10 13.36 9.24
N GLN A 32 -4.90 13.77 7.98
CA GLN A 32 -3.58 13.90 7.33
C GLN A 32 -2.53 14.66 8.16
N GLY A 33 -2.94 15.69 8.90
CA GLY A 33 -2.04 16.54 9.70
C GLY A 33 -1.85 16.09 11.16
N HIS A 34 -2.42 14.95 11.56
CA HIS A 34 -2.43 14.53 12.95
C HIS A 34 -1.09 13.91 13.37
N GLU A 35 -0.54 14.34 14.51
CA GLU A 35 0.80 13.94 14.99
C GLU A 35 0.95 12.43 15.26
N ALA A 36 -0.14 11.77 15.64
CA ALA A 36 -0.16 10.31 15.86
C ALA A 36 -0.25 9.47 14.56
N LEU A 37 -0.49 10.11 13.40
CA LEU A 37 -0.69 9.40 12.14
C LEU A 37 0.54 8.60 11.68
N PRO A 38 1.79 9.12 11.76
CA PRO A 38 2.98 8.36 11.39
C PRO A 38 3.12 7.06 12.19
N ALA A 39 2.96 7.13 13.51
CA ALA A 39 3.08 5.98 14.42
C ALA A 39 2.00 4.92 14.18
N LEU A 40 0.78 5.34 13.83
CA LEU A 40 -0.30 4.43 13.47
C LEU A 40 0.01 3.68 12.17
N LEU A 41 0.55 4.39 11.18
CA LEU A 41 0.93 3.80 9.89
C LEU A 41 2.13 2.85 10.03
N ASP A 42 3.07 3.12 10.94
CA ASP A 42 4.18 2.19 11.23
C ASP A 42 3.69 0.88 11.88
N HIS A 43 2.59 0.92 12.64
CA HIS A 43 2.01 -0.26 13.29
C HIS A 43 1.08 -1.07 12.37
N PHE A 44 0.50 -0.44 11.35
CA PHE A 44 -0.45 -1.06 10.42
C PHE A 44 -0.01 -0.88 8.96
N PRO A 45 0.84 -1.78 8.42
CA PRO A 45 1.40 -1.63 7.08
C PRO A 45 0.33 -1.58 5.97
N ALA A 46 -0.78 -2.32 6.08
CA ALA A 46 -1.87 -2.22 5.12
C ALA A 46 -2.51 -0.81 5.08
N ALA A 47 -2.52 -0.09 6.21
CA ALA A 47 -2.98 1.29 6.24
C ALA A 47 -1.93 2.26 5.69
N ALA A 48 -0.63 1.98 5.91
CA ALA A 48 0.46 2.71 5.28
C ALA A 48 0.38 2.65 3.76
N GLU A 49 0.15 1.47 3.18
CA GLU A 49 0.01 1.32 1.72
C GLU A 49 -1.17 2.11 1.14
N VAL A 50 -2.34 2.08 1.80
CA VAL A 50 -3.50 2.89 1.37
C VAL A 50 -3.19 4.38 1.47
N TYR A 51 -2.55 4.82 2.55
CA TYR A 51 -2.14 6.21 2.73
C TYR A 51 -1.13 6.67 1.67
N GLU A 52 -0.14 5.83 1.36
CA GLU A 52 0.86 6.09 0.31
C GLU A 52 0.21 6.20 -1.07
N ASN A 53 -0.69 5.28 -1.42
CA ASN A 53 -1.41 5.32 -2.69
C ASN A 53 -2.26 6.59 -2.85
N LEU A 54 -2.86 7.09 -1.77
CA LEU A 54 -3.60 8.35 -1.79
C LEU A 54 -2.67 9.55 -2.05
N GLN A 55 -1.48 9.56 -1.45
CA GLN A 55 -0.52 10.66 -1.62
C GLN A 55 0.41 10.51 -2.82
N TYR A 56 0.34 9.38 -3.53
CA TYR A 56 1.11 9.13 -4.75
C TYR A 56 0.94 10.26 -5.77
N ALA A 57 -0.28 10.79 -5.92
CA ALA A 57 -0.59 11.88 -6.85
C ALA A 57 0.05 13.23 -6.43
N HIS A 58 0.35 13.42 -5.14
CA HIS A 58 0.86 14.68 -4.59
C HIS A 58 2.38 14.68 -4.35
N ALA A 59 3.00 13.53 -4.06
CA ALA A 59 4.42 13.47 -3.69
C ALA A 59 5.19 12.24 -4.23
N GLY A 60 4.54 11.30 -4.91
CA GLY A 60 5.16 10.02 -5.25
C GLY A 60 5.34 9.10 -4.03
N LEU A 61 5.95 7.92 -4.23
CA LEU A 61 6.18 6.90 -3.18
C LEU A 61 7.20 7.39 -2.15
N CYS A 62 6.76 8.17 -1.16
CA CYS A 62 7.64 8.77 -0.16
C CYS A 62 7.81 7.97 1.15
N ARG A 63 7.20 6.77 1.31
CA ARG A 63 7.32 5.97 2.55
C ARG A 63 7.77 4.53 2.38
N ALA A 64 7.51 3.86 1.24
CA ALA A 64 8.22 2.62 0.93
C ALA A 64 9.73 2.90 0.79
N PRO A 65 10.62 2.08 1.39
CA PRO A 65 12.05 2.25 1.19
C PRO A 65 12.32 2.12 -0.31
N LEU A 66 12.75 3.23 -0.91
CA LEU A 66 13.00 3.40 -2.34
C LEU A 66 13.77 2.20 -2.94
N GLU A 67 14.69 1.65 -2.15
CA GLU A 67 15.46 0.45 -2.50
C GLU A 67 14.60 -0.80 -2.71
N MET A 68 13.62 -1.10 -1.86
CA MET A 68 12.79 -2.31 -2.04
C MET A 68 11.89 -2.20 -3.28
N SER A 69 11.34 -1.01 -3.53
CA SER A 69 10.54 -0.74 -4.73
C SER A 69 11.38 -0.84 -6.00
N LEU A 70 12.58 -0.23 -5.98
CA LEU A 70 13.53 -0.31 -7.10
C LEU A 70 13.99 -1.74 -7.36
N ASN A 71 14.31 -2.50 -6.31
CA ASN A 71 14.72 -3.90 -6.43
C ASN A 71 13.61 -4.78 -7.01
N SER A 72 12.35 -4.53 -6.61
CA SER A 72 11.19 -5.23 -7.17
C SER A 72 10.98 -4.91 -8.64
N GLU A 73 11.14 -3.65 -9.05
CA GLU A 73 11.06 -3.23 -10.46
C GLU A 73 12.17 -3.88 -11.31
N LEU A 74 13.42 -3.87 -10.82
CA LEU A 74 14.55 -4.49 -11.50
C LEU A 74 14.35 -5.99 -11.67
N ALA A 75 13.89 -6.68 -10.62
CA ALA A 75 13.59 -8.11 -10.67
C ALA A 75 12.48 -8.42 -11.69
N ALA A 76 11.40 -7.63 -11.71
CA ALA A 76 10.32 -7.78 -12.68
C ALA A 76 10.80 -7.56 -14.13
N ARG A 77 11.60 -6.52 -14.38
CA ARG A 77 12.20 -6.25 -15.70
C ARG A 77 13.09 -7.39 -16.17
N GLU A 78 13.90 -7.95 -15.27
CA GLU A 78 14.77 -9.07 -15.61
C GLU A 78 13.98 -10.33 -15.97
N LEU A 79 12.92 -10.63 -15.23
CA LEU A 79 12.04 -11.77 -15.49
C LEU A 79 11.32 -11.63 -16.84
N LEU A 80 10.75 -10.45 -17.11
CA LEU A 80 10.14 -10.14 -18.41
C LEU A 80 11.15 -10.22 -19.56
N GLY A 81 12.38 -9.74 -19.35
CA GLY A 81 13.45 -9.83 -20.34
C GLY A 81 13.89 -11.28 -20.64
N ARG A 82 13.82 -12.18 -19.67
CA ARG A 82 14.05 -13.62 -19.88
C ARG A 82 12.92 -14.26 -20.68
N VAL A 83 11.66 -13.98 -20.30
CA VAL A 83 10.48 -14.48 -21.03
C VAL A 83 10.45 -13.97 -22.48
N ARG A 84 10.93 -12.76 -22.75
CA ARG A 84 10.98 -12.20 -24.12
C ARG A 84 12.08 -12.79 -25.00
N ARG A 85 13.04 -13.51 -24.42
CA ARG A 85 14.21 -14.09 -25.11
C ARG A 85 14.16 -15.62 -25.21
N GLY A 86 13.29 -16.28 -24.43
CA GLY A 86 12.95 -17.69 -24.58
C GLY A 86 11.73 -17.85 -25.49
#